data_AF-A0A1B0CIG4-F1
#
_entry.id   AF-A0A1B0CIG4-F1
#
_cell.length_a   1.000
_cell.length_b   1.000
_cell.length_c   1.000
_cell.angle_alpha   90.00
_cell.angle_beta   90.00
_cell.angle_gamma   90.00
#
_symmetry.space_group_name_H-M   'P 1'
#
loop_
_entity.id
_entity.type
_entity.pdbx_description
1 polymer ?
#
loop_
_entity_poly.entity_id
_entity_poly.type
_entity_poly.pdbx_seq_one_letter_code
_entity_poly.pdbx_strand_id
1 'polypeptide(L)'
;MNFPACLILVNLLWLMGKVTPAVIVEAPTTGDYCFTTDPIREQPYDFSEDWQEQKKEIYQEGSEYTKFRKSPEFLNVLTSVSKRGGYRDVQAAEKVELIFKACTYEQAWRIHEPSSWCSLFTPDDVKVLEYLHDLEEYYLSGSGSELNKLLPLELLDNFLNHFVNESEPRVVAFFAHSTIIELFLTSIGLAEDEMDLRADNYEEMENRKWRTSLLAPFAGNLAVVGFTCKPQSKNHLMFILNEKILSVVN
;
A
#
# COMPACT_ATOMS: atom_id res chain seq x y z
N MET A 1 -14.54 31.26 9.87
CA MET A 1 -13.31 30.47 9.97
C MET A 1 -13.33 29.50 8.79
N ASN A 2 -12.49 29.71 7.77
CA ASN A 2 -12.34 28.75 6.69
C ASN A 2 -11.47 27.61 7.22
N PHE A 3 -12.07 26.45 7.44
CA PHE A 3 -11.34 25.23 7.69
C PHE A 3 -10.87 24.65 6.34
N PRO A 4 -9.66 24.09 6.28
CA PRO A 4 -9.10 23.50 5.07
C PRO A 4 -9.91 22.29 4.60
N ALA A 5 -9.92 22.04 3.28
CA ALA A 5 -10.46 20.80 2.72
C ALA A 5 -9.50 19.64 3.03
N CYS A 6 -10.03 18.48 3.43
CA CYS A 6 -9.23 17.32 3.83
C CYS A 6 -9.76 16.05 3.18
N LEU A 7 -8.87 15.29 2.54
CA LEU A 7 -9.18 13.95 2.05
C LEU A 7 -8.40 12.90 2.82
N ILE A 8 -9.01 11.75 3.16
CA ILE A 8 -8.32 10.64 3.81
C ILE A 8 -8.63 9.33 3.07
N LEU A 9 -7.62 8.69 2.49
CA LEU A 9 -7.66 7.29 2.05
C LEU A 9 -7.22 6.40 3.22
N VAL A 10 -8.04 5.42 3.62
CA VAL A 10 -7.74 4.50 4.72
C VAL A 10 -7.79 3.05 4.24
N ASN A 11 -6.73 2.29 4.55
CA ASN A 11 -6.67 0.86 4.34
C ASN A 11 -7.57 0.13 5.37
N LEU A 12 -8.60 -0.60 4.93
CA LEU A 12 -9.46 -1.36 5.84
C LEU A 12 -8.90 -2.75 6.17
N LEU A 13 -9.02 -3.13 7.45
CA LEU A 13 -8.85 -4.51 7.92
C LEU A 13 -10.10 -5.32 7.55
N TRP A 14 -9.93 -6.47 6.90
CA TRP A 14 -11.03 -7.39 6.59
C TRP A 14 -11.46 -8.13 7.87
N LEU A 15 -12.37 -7.54 8.66
CA LEU A 15 -13.07 -8.24 9.75
C LEU A 15 -14.52 -8.46 9.38
N MET A 16 -14.80 -9.67 8.87
CA MET A 16 -16.10 -10.33 8.79
C MET A 16 -17.27 -9.50 8.25
N GLY A 17 -17.59 -9.74 6.97
CA GLY A 17 -18.97 -9.69 6.47
C GLY A 17 -19.48 -8.31 6.05
N LYS A 18 -19.57 -8.12 4.73
CA LYS A 18 -20.16 -6.98 4.01
C LYS A 18 -19.48 -5.64 4.27
N VAL A 19 -18.52 -5.29 3.41
CA VAL A 19 -18.11 -3.89 3.21
C VAL A 19 -19.08 -3.28 2.20
N THR A 20 -19.79 -2.24 2.63
CA THR A 20 -20.51 -1.30 1.76
C THR A 20 -19.51 -0.42 1.00
N PRO A 21 -19.82 -0.02 -0.24
CA PRO A 21 -18.88 0.72 -1.07
C PRO A 21 -18.46 2.07 -0.44
N ALA A 22 -17.24 2.51 -0.74
CA ALA A 22 -16.58 3.78 -0.43
C ALA A 22 -17.52 4.80 0.22
N VAL A 23 -17.44 4.92 1.55
CA VAL A 23 -18.31 5.80 2.32
C VAL A 23 -17.69 7.18 2.40
N ILE A 24 -18.29 8.16 1.71
CA ILE A 24 -18.10 9.58 2.03
C ILE A 24 -18.62 9.78 3.46
N VAL A 25 -17.72 9.92 4.43
CA VAL A 25 -18.11 10.28 5.79
C VAL A 25 -18.24 11.81 5.85
N GLU A 26 -19.43 12.31 5.56
CA GLU A 26 -19.76 13.72 5.79
C GLU A 26 -19.81 14.00 7.31
N ALA A 27 -19.10 15.03 7.76
CA ALA A 27 -19.25 15.51 9.14
C ALA A 27 -20.68 16.06 9.33
N PRO A 28 -21.36 15.79 10.48
CA PRO A 28 -22.79 16.03 10.60
C PRO A 28 -23.08 17.53 10.74
N THR A 29 -23.66 18.13 9.71
CA THR A 29 -24.45 19.36 9.84
C THR A 29 -25.87 19.08 9.42
N THR A 30 -26.69 18.65 10.39
CA THR A 30 -28.16 18.71 10.38
C THR A 30 -28.90 18.17 9.14
N GLY A 31 -29.49 16.98 9.30
CA GLY A 31 -30.65 16.55 8.51
C GLY A 31 -30.32 15.85 7.21
N ASP A 32 -30.84 14.62 7.10
CA ASP A 32 -30.92 13.76 5.92
C ASP A 32 -29.60 13.27 5.31
N TYR A 33 -29.35 11.97 5.52
CA TYR A 33 -28.27 11.19 4.91
C TYR A 33 -28.43 11.16 3.38
N CYS A 34 -27.78 12.08 2.69
CA CYS A 34 -27.66 12.04 1.23
C CYS A 34 -26.43 11.20 0.86
N PHE A 35 -26.62 9.89 0.72
CA PHE A 35 -25.66 9.03 0.04
C PHE A 35 -25.61 9.44 -1.44
N THR A 36 -24.51 10.08 -1.89
CA THR A 36 -24.30 10.30 -3.33
C THR A 36 -23.80 9.01 -3.96
N THR A 37 -24.50 8.54 -4.99
CA THR A 37 -24.34 7.22 -5.61
C THR A 37 -23.58 7.27 -6.93
N ASP A 38 -22.47 8.01 -7.00
CA ASP A 38 -21.48 7.72 -8.04
C ASP A 38 -20.39 6.86 -7.40
N PRO A 39 -20.41 5.53 -7.59
CA PRO A 39 -19.42 4.67 -7.00
C PRO A 39 -18.10 4.96 -7.72
N ILE A 40 -17.22 5.74 -7.08
CA ILE A 40 -15.79 5.58 -7.34
C ILE A 40 -15.54 4.08 -7.16
N ARG A 41 -15.21 3.42 -8.26
CA ARG A 41 -15.04 1.99 -8.29
C ARG A 41 -13.93 1.65 -7.32
N GLU A 42 -14.28 0.96 -6.23
CA GLU A 42 -13.34 0.71 -5.13
C GLU A 42 -12.06 0.01 -5.59
N GLN A 43 -12.13 -0.69 -6.72
CA GLN A 43 -11.07 -1.49 -7.31
C GLN A 43 -11.16 -1.42 -8.85
N PRO A 44 -10.68 -0.33 -9.50
CA PRO A 44 -10.78 -0.18 -10.95
C PRO A 44 -9.91 -1.21 -11.69
N TYR A 45 -8.82 -1.65 -11.06
CA TYR A 45 -7.91 -2.67 -11.56
C TYR A 45 -8.53 -4.07 -11.68
N ASP A 46 -9.60 -4.39 -10.93
CA ASP A 46 -10.24 -5.71 -10.99
C ASP A 46 -10.87 -6.01 -12.37
N PHE A 47 -11.05 -4.98 -13.19
CA PHE A 47 -11.72 -5.07 -14.47
C PHE A 47 -10.82 -4.67 -15.63
N SER A 48 -9.54 -4.40 -15.36
CA SER A 48 -8.50 -4.25 -16.38
C SER A 48 -7.95 -5.63 -16.71
N GLU A 49 -8.23 -6.12 -17.93
CA GLU A 49 -7.66 -7.39 -18.40
C GLU A 49 -6.13 -7.36 -18.39
N ASP A 50 -5.54 -6.22 -18.79
CA ASP A 50 -4.08 -6.00 -18.79
C ASP A 50 -3.50 -6.14 -17.38
N TRP A 51 -4.15 -5.56 -16.36
CA TRP A 51 -3.69 -5.67 -14.97
C TRP A 51 -3.84 -7.09 -14.43
N GLN A 52 -4.92 -7.80 -14.80
CA GLN A 52 -5.10 -9.20 -14.42
C GLN A 52 -4.03 -10.10 -15.06
N GLU A 53 -3.55 -9.77 -16.26
CA GLU A 53 -2.45 -10.49 -16.90
C GLU A 53 -1.11 -10.16 -16.23
N GLN A 54 -0.80 -8.88 -16.00
CA GLN A 54 0.37 -8.42 -15.24
C GLN A 54 0.48 -9.14 -13.88
N LYS A 55 -0.64 -9.27 -13.16
CA LYS A 55 -0.70 -10.00 -11.89
C LYS A 55 -0.26 -11.46 -12.01
N LYS A 56 -0.59 -12.13 -13.12
CA LYS A 56 -0.16 -13.52 -13.35
C LYS A 56 1.33 -13.57 -13.68
N GLU A 57 1.84 -12.64 -14.47
CA GLU A 57 3.24 -12.57 -14.90
C GLU A 57 4.22 -12.49 -13.71
N ILE A 58 3.84 -11.83 -12.62
CA ILE A 58 4.65 -11.75 -11.38
C ILE A 58 5.05 -13.14 -10.86
N TYR A 59 4.18 -14.15 -10.98
CA TYR A 59 4.46 -15.50 -10.49
C TYR A 59 4.98 -16.45 -11.57
N GLN A 60 5.17 -15.97 -12.81
CA GLN A 60 5.72 -16.79 -13.88
C GLN A 60 7.24 -16.94 -13.74
N GLU A 61 7.75 -18.05 -14.27
CA GLU A 61 9.18 -18.34 -14.32
C GLU A 61 9.93 -17.22 -15.07
N GLY A 62 10.91 -16.62 -14.41
CA GLY A 62 11.73 -15.54 -14.99
C GLY A 62 11.29 -14.13 -14.59
N SER A 63 10.20 -13.98 -13.83
CA SER A 63 9.88 -12.73 -13.14
C SER A 63 10.90 -12.39 -12.05
N GLU A 64 10.99 -11.13 -11.66
CA GLU A 64 11.87 -10.72 -10.55
C GLU A 64 11.48 -11.39 -9.23
N TYR A 65 10.17 -11.56 -8.97
CA TYR A 65 9.69 -12.29 -7.80
C TYR A 65 10.18 -13.76 -7.78
N THR A 66 10.04 -14.49 -8.90
CA THR A 66 10.46 -15.90 -8.95
C THR A 66 11.97 -16.07 -8.99
N LYS A 67 12.71 -15.13 -9.60
CA LYS A 67 14.17 -15.06 -9.53
C LYS A 67 14.64 -14.85 -8.09
N PHE A 68 14.04 -13.90 -7.35
CA PHE A 68 14.43 -13.61 -5.98
C PHE A 68 14.18 -14.80 -5.04
N ARG A 69 13.08 -15.55 -5.25
CA ARG A 69 12.82 -16.81 -4.52
C ARG A 69 13.90 -17.88 -4.71
N LYS A 70 14.76 -17.75 -5.71
CA LYS A 70 15.90 -18.65 -5.99
C LYS A 70 17.23 -18.05 -5.56
N SER A 71 17.24 -16.84 -4.99
CA SER A 71 18.45 -16.15 -4.59
C SER A 71 19.06 -16.77 -3.32
N PRO A 72 20.38 -16.61 -3.10
CA PRO A 72 21.03 -17.06 -1.87
C PRO A 72 20.39 -16.48 -0.61
N GLU A 73 19.97 -15.22 -0.64
CA GLU A 73 19.34 -14.50 0.47
C GLU A 73 18.05 -15.21 0.89
N PHE A 74 17.15 -15.49 -0.06
CA PHE A 74 15.89 -16.17 0.22
C PHE A 74 16.08 -17.64 0.64
N LEU A 75 16.98 -18.36 -0.03
CA LEU A 75 17.27 -19.76 0.33
C LEU A 75 17.90 -19.89 1.73
N ASN A 76 18.67 -18.89 2.15
CA ASN A 76 19.20 -18.81 3.51
C ASN A 76 18.08 -18.63 4.54
N VAL A 77 17.05 -17.83 4.25
CA VAL A 77 15.84 -17.71 5.10
C VAL A 77 15.14 -19.05 5.24
N LEU A 78 14.92 -19.78 4.14
CA LEU A 78 14.28 -21.10 4.20
C LEU A 78 15.05 -22.05 5.11
N THR A 79 16.38 -22.03 5.02
CA THR A 79 17.28 -22.86 5.83
C THR A 79 17.27 -22.44 7.30
N SER A 80 17.40 -21.13 7.59
CA SER A 80 17.48 -20.58 8.95
C SER A 80 16.18 -20.79 9.72
N VAL A 81 15.03 -20.50 9.09
CA VAL A 81 13.69 -20.64 9.66
C VAL A 81 13.36 -22.11 9.89
N SER A 82 13.65 -22.99 8.93
CA SER A 82 13.41 -24.43 9.09
C SER A 82 14.20 -25.01 10.26
N LYS A 83 15.47 -24.60 10.39
CA LYS A 83 16.32 -25.04 11.50
C LYS A 83 15.81 -24.52 12.85
N ARG A 84 15.43 -23.25 12.95
CA ARG A 84 14.86 -22.68 14.20
C ARG A 84 13.52 -23.30 14.57
N GLY A 85 12.71 -23.68 13.57
CA GLY A 85 11.46 -24.42 13.77
C GLY A 85 11.63 -25.88 14.16
N GLY A 86 12.87 -26.41 14.21
CA GLY A 86 13.16 -27.80 14.58
C GLY A 86 12.88 -28.82 13.48
N TYR A 87 12.73 -28.40 12.23
CA TYR A 87 12.57 -29.30 11.10
C TYR A 87 13.90 -29.98 10.73
N ARG A 88 13.83 -31.25 10.29
CA ARG A 88 15.01 -32.01 9.83
C ARG A 88 15.45 -31.61 8.44
N ASP A 89 14.48 -31.31 7.58
CA ASP A 89 14.67 -30.92 6.18
C ASP A 89 14.27 -29.46 5.99
N VAL A 90 14.88 -28.80 5.00
CA VAL A 90 14.49 -27.45 4.58
C VAL A 90 13.04 -27.47 4.10
N GLN A 91 12.20 -26.63 4.69
CA GLN A 91 10.80 -26.52 4.34
C GLN A 91 10.62 -25.77 3.02
N ALA A 92 9.55 -26.13 2.30
CA ALA A 92 9.16 -25.44 1.08
C ALA A 92 8.87 -23.96 1.34
N ALA A 93 9.16 -23.11 0.33
CA ALA A 93 8.99 -21.66 0.41
C ALA A 93 7.57 -21.27 0.82
N GLU A 94 6.56 -21.93 0.26
CA GLU A 94 5.15 -21.67 0.54
C GLU A 94 4.81 -21.86 2.03
N LYS A 95 5.46 -22.84 2.68
CA LYS A 95 5.25 -23.08 4.12
C LYS A 95 5.93 -22.00 4.96
N VAL A 96 7.13 -21.56 4.60
CA VAL A 96 7.84 -20.49 5.32
C VAL A 96 7.09 -19.16 5.16
N GLU A 97 6.64 -18.83 3.95
CA GLU A 97 5.80 -17.66 3.67
C GLU A 97 4.46 -17.72 4.43
N LEU A 98 3.83 -18.91 4.53
CA LEU A 98 2.61 -19.07 5.32
C LEU A 98 2.84 -18.84 6.82
N ILE A 99 3.96 -19.33 7.36
CA ILE A 99 4.36 -19.06 8.75
C ILE A 99 4.61 -17.57 8.96
N PHE A 100 5.26 -16.90 8.00
CA PHE A 100 5.47 -15.46 8.05
C PHE A 100 4.15 -14.68 8.03
N LYS A 101 3.20 -15.07 7.18
CA LYS A 101 1.83 -14.53 7.19
C LYS A 101 1.16 -14.76 8.54
N ALA A 102 1.23 -15.96 9.11
CA ALA A 102 0.67 -16.22 10.44
C ALA A 102 1.26 -15.29 11.52
N CYS A 103 2.58 -15.05 11.46
CA CYS A 103 3.27 -14.06 12.30
C CYS A 103 2.69 -12.65 12.13
N THR A 104 2.61 -12.13 10.90
CA THR A 104 2.15 -10.75 10.68
C THR A 104 0.69 -10.55 11.08
N TYR A 105 -0.19 -11.51 10.77
CA TYR A 105 -1.60 -11.44 11.15
C TYR A 105 -1.82 -11.59 12.66
N GLU A 106 -1.15 -12.53 13.34
CA GLU A 106 -1.28 -12.67 14.80
C GLU A 106 -0.73 -11.44 15.52
N GLN A 107 0.41 -10.90 15.07
CA GLN A 107 1.00 -9.71 15.65
C GLN A 107 0.11 -8.46 15.46
N ALA A 108 -0.55 -8.33 14.32
CA ALA A 108 -1.52 -7.27 14.07
C ALA A 108 -2.76 -7.40 14.97
N TRP A 109 -3.18 -8.63 15.28
CA TRP A 109 -4.31 -8.88 16.19
C TRP A 109 -3.95 -8.67 17.66
N ARG A 110 -2.71 -9.00 18.07
CA ARG A 110 -2.23 -8.93 19.45
C ARG A 110 -1.03 -8.01 19.58
N ILE A 111 -1.26 -6.70 19.47
CA ILE A 111 -0.19 -5.69 19.45
C ILE A 111 0.72 -5.67 20.70
N HIS A 112 0.25 -6.18 21.85
CA HIS A 112 1.00 -6.19 23.11
C HIS A 112 1.66 -7.53 23.44
N GLU A 113 1.42 -8.57 22.64
CA GLU A 113 1.96 -9.91 22.85
C GLU A 113 2.76 -10.32 21.61
N PRO A 114 4.04 -10.69 21.75
CA PRO A 114 4.80 -11.21 20.62
C PRO A 114 4.14 -12.47 20.07
N SER A 115 3.86 -12.49 18.77
CA SER A 115 3.37 -13.69 18.09
C SER A 115 4.38 -14.83 18.21
N SER A 116 3.87 -16.03 18.50
CA SER A 116 4.72 -17.23 18.61
C SER A 116 5.26 -17.66 17.24
N TRP A 117 4.55 -17.33 16.16
CA TRP A 117 5.04 -17.53 14.80
C TRP A 117 6.20 -16.61 14.47
N CYS A 118 6.21 -15.37 15.00
CA CYS A 118 7.28 -14.42 14.74
C CYS A 118 8.62 -14.82 15.37
N SER A 119 8.63 -15.64 16.43
CA SER A 119 9.89 -16.07 17.07
C SER A 119 10.77 -16.93 16.17
N LEU A 120 10.25 -17.40 15.04
CA LEU A 120 10.98 -18.19 14.05
C LEU A 120 11.84 -17.35 13.10
N PHE A 121 11.73 -16.02 13.12
CA PHE A 121 12.44 -15.11 12.21
C PHE A 121 13.38 -14.19 12.97
N THR A 122 14.56 -13.90 12.41
CA THR A 122 15.39 -12.77 12.84
C THR A 122 14.98 -11.51 12.08
N PRO A 123 15.41 -10.31 12.53
CA PRO A 123 15.19 -9.09 11.77
C PRO A 123 15.70 -9.17 10.31
N ASP A 124 16.82 -9.84 10.06
CA ASP A 124 17.36 -9.99 8.70
C ASP A 124 16.50 -10.92 7.84
N ASP A 125 15.96 -12.01 8.40
CA ASP A 125 15.01 -12.85 7.67
C ASP A 125 13.75 -12.06 7.29
N VAL A 126 13.27 -11.19 8.19
CA VAL A 126 12.12 -10.31 7.93
C VAL A 126 12.42 -9.32 6.81
N LYS A 127 13.62 -8.72 6.76
CA LYS A 127 14.01 -7.81 5.68
C LYS A 127 14.00 -8.51 4.31
N VAL A 128 14.47 -9.75 4.24
CA VAL A 128 14.45 -10.54 2.98
C VAL A 128 13.01 -10.85 2.56
N LEU A 129 12.15 -11.25 3.50
CA LEU A 129 10.73 -11.52 3.23
C LEU A 129 9.96 -10.25 2.86
N GLU A 130 10.29 -9.11 3.48
CA GLU A 130 9.77 -7.79 3.11
C GLU A 130 10.17 -7.44 1.68
N TYR A 131 11.44 -7.65 1.28
CA TYR A 131 11.87 -7.37 -0.08
C TYR A 131 11.19 -8.25 -1.12
N LEU A 132 10.94 -9.53 -0.81
CA LEU A 132 10.15 -10.40 -1.68
C LEU A 132 8.74 -9.83 -1.91
N HIS A 133 8.09 -9.35 -0.84
CA HIS A 133 6.77 -8.73 -0.95
C HIS A 133 6.81 -7.37 -1.66
N ASP A 134 7.86 -6.58 -1.44
CA ASP A 134 8.05 -5.32 -2.16
C ASP A 134 8.24 -5.54 -3.65
N LEU A 135 8.94 -6.59 -4.08
CA LEU A 135 9.03 -6.98 -5.49
C LEU A 135 7.66 -7.34 -6.07
N GLU A 136 6.87 -8.13 -5.33
CA GLU A 136 5.50 -8.48 -5.73
C GLU A 136 4.66 -7.22 -5.97
N GLU A 137 4.59 -6.31 -5.00
CA GLU A 137 3.78 -5.09 -5.12
C GLU A 137 4.41 -4.06 -6.08
N TYR A 138 5.74 -4.00 -6.22
CA TYR A 138 6.40 -3.07 -7.15
C TYR A 138 5.95 -3.31 -8.59
N TYR A 139 5.85 -4.58 -8.99
CA TYR A 139 5.36 -4.97 -10.30
C TYR A 139 3.84 -5.05 -10.39
N LEU A 140 3.11 -5.14 -9.26
CA LEU A 140 1.65 -5.15 -9.24
C LEU A 140 1.00 -3.76 -9.23
N SER A 141 1.54 -2.83 -8.44
CA SER A 141 0.96 -1.51 -8.14
C SER A 141 1.99 -0.36 -8.15
N GLY A 142 3.29 -0.68 -8.17
CA GLY A 142 4.39 0.27 -8.21
C GLY A 142 4.86 0.67 -9.60
N SER A 143 6.01 1.34 -9.65
CA SER A 143 6.62 1.82 -10.91
C SER A 143 7.23 0.70 -11.77
N GLY A 144 7.12 -0.57 -11.37
CA GLY A 144 7.53 -1.72 -12.18
C GLY A 144 6.69 -1.94 -13.44
N SER A 145 5.55 -1.24 -13.56
CA SER A 145 4.74 -1.21 -14.78
C SER A 145 4.14 0.18 -15.02
N GLU A 146 4.24 0.67 -16.25
CA GLU A 146 3.63 1.95 -16.65
C GLU A 146 2.09 1.91 -16.57
N LEU A 147 1.47 0.72 -16.64
CA LEU A 147 0.03 0.57 -16.46
C LEU A 147 -0.43 1.09 -15.09
N ASN A 148 0.39 0.90 -14.06
CA ASN A 148 0.05 1.25 -12.68
C ASN A 148 -0.10 2.76 -12.48
N LYS A 149 0.58 3.58 -13.29
CA LYS A 149 0.43 5.04 -13.29
C LYS A 149 -0.91 5.48 -13.90
N LEU A 150 -1.49 4.67 -14.79
CA LEU A 150 -2.69 5.01 -15.55
C LEU A 150 -3.99 4.56 -14.86
N LEU A 151 -3.94 3.44 -14.14
CA LEU A 151 -5.13 2.85 -13.50
C LEU A 151 -5.88 3.78 -12.52
N PRO A 152 -5.22 4.58 -11.67
CA PRO A 152 -5.91 5.43 -10.71
C PRO A 152 -6.21 6.84 -11.26
N LEU A 153 -6.03 7.13 -12.55
CA LEU A 153 -6.20 8.49 -13.07
C LEU A 153 -7.60 9.06 -12.85
N GLU A 154 -8.65 8.24 -12.98
CA GLU A 154 -10.02 8.69 -12.68
C GLU A 154 -10.19 9.02 -11.18
N LEU A 155 -9.56 8.24 -10.30
CA LEU A 155 -9.52 8.52 -8.86
C LEU A 155 -8.75 9.82 -8.60
N LEU A 156 -7.64 10.05 -9.29
CA LEU A 156 -6.82 11.27 -9.18
C LEU A 156 -7.58 12.50 -9.69
N ASP A 157 -8.30 12.39 -10.80
CA ASP A 157 -9.12 13.49 -11.34
C ASP A 157 -10.24 13.85 -10.36
N ASN A 158 -10.97 12.85 -9.84
CA ASN A 158 -11.99 13.06 -8.82
C ASN A 158 -11.40 13.67 -7.54
N PHE A 159 -10.23 13.18 -7.13
CA PHE A 159 -9.46 13.70 -6.00
C PHE A 159 -9.10 15.18 -6.19
N LEU A 160 -8.53 15.57 -7.34
CA LEU A 160 -8.07 16.93 -7.61
C LEU A 160 -9.25 17.91 -7.77
N ASN A 161 -10.32 17.46 -8.42
CA ASN A 161 -11.54 18.26 -8.60
C ASN A 161 -12.16 18.69 -7.26
N HIS A 162 -12.00 17.89 -6.20
CA HIS A 162 -12.45 18.25 -4.85
C HIS A 162 -11.75 19.52 -4.33
N PHE A 163 -10.45 19.67 -4.57
CA PHE A 163 -9.68 20.83 -4.11
C PHE A 163 -9.87 22.07 -4.98
N VAL A 164 -10.22 21.89 -6.27
CA VAL A 164 -10.41 23.01 -7.22
C VAL A 164 -11.77 23.70 -7.02
N ASN A 165 -12.82 22.92 -6.78
CA ASN A 165 -14.19 23.46 -6.84
C ASN A 165 -14.69 24.07 -5.52
N GLU A 166 -13.89 24.03 -4.44
CA GLU A 166 -14.26 24.47 -3.07
C GLU A 166 -15.67 23.99 -2.64
N SER A 167 -16.12 22.86 -3.18
CA SER A 167 -17.47 22.35 -2.97
C SER A 167 -17.54 21.57 -1.66
N GLU A 168 -18.61 21.74 -0.90
CA GLU A 168 -18.95 20.82 0.18
C GLU A 168 -19.11 19.38 -0.37
N PRO A 169 -18.78 18.35 0.42
CA PRO A 169 -18.35 18.41 1.82
C PRO A 169 -16.85 18.71 1.98
N ARG A 170 -16.45 19.59 2.91
CA ARG A 170 -15.02 19.92 3.13
C ARG A 170 -14.12 18.76 3.56
N VAL A 171 -14.69 17.64 3.98
CA VAL A 171 -13.94 16.43 4.28
C VAL A 171 -14.53 15.28 3.51
N VAL A 172 -13.71 14.57 2.75
CA VAL A 172 -14.10 13.34 2.07
C VAL A 172 -13.16 12.22 2.51
N ALA A 173 -13.72 11.07 2.83
CA ALA A 173 -12.96 9.89 3.23
C ALA A 173 -13.23 8.77 2.23
N PHE A 174 -12.17 8.07 1.85
CA PHE A 174 -12.22 6.90 0.99
C PHE A 174 -11.62 5.71 1.75
N PHE A 175 -12.28 4.57 1.64
CA PHE A 175 -11.80 3.33 2.23
C PHE A 175 -11.47 2.38 1.09
N ALA A 176 -10.26 1.85 1.10
CA ALA A 176 -9.74 1.08 -0.02
C ALA A 176 -8.77 0.00 0.45
N HIS A 177 -8.34 -0.84 -0.49
CA HIS A 177 -7.26 -1.80 -0.28
C HIS A 177 -5.89 -1.10 -0.39
N SER A 178 -4.84 -1.71 0.15
CA SER A 178 -3.45 -1.23 0.04
C SER A 178 -3.06 -0.92 -1.41
N THR A 179 -3.48 -1.77 -2.36
CA THR A 179 -3.24 -1.60 -3.80
C THR A 179 -3.72 -0.25 -4.33
N ILE A 180 -4.84 0.31 -3.83
CA ILE A 180 -5.31 1.64 -4.25
C ILE A 180 -4.39 2.74 -3.73
N ILE A 181 -3.94 2.64 -2.49
CA ILE A 181 -3.01 3.60 -1.91
C ILE A 181 -1.69 3.58 -2.69
N GLU A 182 -1.17 2.38 -2.96
CA GLU A 182 0.05 2.18 -3.75
C GLU A 182 -0.07 2.72 -5.17
N LEU A 183 -1.13 2.35 -5.91
CA LEU A 183 -1.39 2.88 -7.25
C LEU A 183 -1.49 4.41 -7.23
N PHE A 184 -2.20 4.98 -6.26
CA PHE A 184 -2.30 6.42 -6.10
C PHE A 184 -0.92 7.05 -5.92
N LEU A 185 -0.10 6.54 -4.98
CA LEU A 185 1.26 7.03 -4.76
C LEU A 185 2.12 6.94 -6.03
N THR A 186 2.05 5.82 -6.75
CA THR A 186 2.74 5.60 -8.04
C THR A 186 2.32 6.65 -9.08
N SER A 187 1.02 6.92 -9.22
CA SER A 187 0.50 7.85 -10.23
C SER A 187 0.94 9.30 -10.03
N ILE A 188 1.19 9.70 -8.79
CA ILE A 188 1.70 11.02 -8.45
C ILE A 188 3.23 11.06 -8.26
N GLY A 189 3.93 9.99 -8.63
CA GLY A 189 5.39 9.89 -8.61
C GLY A 189 6.00 9.91 -7.20
N LEU A 190 5.24 9.44 -6.20
CA LEU A 190 5.74 9.31 -4.83
C LEU A 190 6.30 7.90 -4.60
N ALA A 191 7.30 7.83 -3.72
CA ALA A 191 8.04 6.60 -3.40
C ALA A 191 8.78 5.95 -4.58
N GLU A 192 9.06 6.72 -5.65
CA GLU A 192 9.89 6.24 -6.78
C GLU A 192 11.39 6.22 -6.42
N ASP A 193 11.97 5.05 -6.61
CA ASP A 193 13.41 4.80 -6.48
C ASP A 193 14.18 5.23 -7.73
N GLU A 194 15.48 5.51 -7.57
CA GLU A 194 16.36 5.83 -8.71
C GLU A 194 16.66 4.61 -9.59
N MET A 195 16.53 3.41 -9.00
CA MET A 195 16.74 2.13 -9.66
C MET A 195 15.53 1.23 -9.44
N ASP A 196 15.17 0.46 -10.46
CA ASP A 196 14.12 -0.55 -10.33
C ASP A 196 14.49 -1.61 -9.30
N LEU A 197 13.49 -2.06 -8.54
CA LEU A 197 13.62 -3.20 -7.65
C LEU A 197 13.73 -4.46 -8.50
N ARG A 198 14.79 -5.24 -8.30
CA ARG A 198 15.07 -6.49 -9.01
C ARG A 198 15.48 -7.59 -8.05
N ALA A 199 15.49 -8.82 -8.55
CA ALA A 199 15.95 -9.98 -7.81
C ALA A 199 17.44 -9.91 -7.43
N ASP A 200 18.24 -9.16 -8.17
CA ASP A 200 19.70 -9.17 -8.07
C ASP A 200 20.30 -7.98 -7.30
N ASN A 201 19.47 -7.04 -6.83
CA ASN A 201 19.92 -5.80 -6.19
C ASN A 201 19.38 -5.59 -4.76
N TYR A 202 19.00 -6.67 -4.06
CA TYR A 202 18.51 -6.60 -2.66
C TYR A 202 19.38 -5.73 -1.74
N GLU A 203 20.71 -5.95 -1.76
CA GLU A 203 21.67 -5.21 -0.92
C GLU A 203 21.76 -3.72 -1.30
N GLU A 204 21.67 -3.41 -2.59
CA GLU A 204 21.67 -2.01 -3.08
C GLU A 204 20.37 -1.29 -2.69
N MET A 205 19.28 -2.05 -2.51
CA MET A 205 17.94 -1.58 -2.19
C MET A 205 17.64 -1.57 -0.68
N GLU A 206 18.66 -1.58 0.20
CA GLU A 206 18.49 -1.50 1.65
C GLU A 206 17.75 -0.22 2.07
N ASN A 207 17.94 0.89 1.35
CA ASN A 207 17.31 2.19 1.62
C ASN A 207 16.27 2.60 0.56
N ARG A 208 15.71 1.62 -0.17
CA ARG A 208 14.63 1.85 -1.14
C ARG A 208 13.46 2.64 -0.55
N LYS A 209 12.87 3.50 -1.36
CA LYS A 209 11.66 4.25 -1.06
C LYS A 209 10.41 3.38 -1.24
N TRP A 210 10.42 2.48 -2.22
CA TRP A 210 9.35 1.49 -2.39
C TRP A 210 9.46 0.40 -1.33
N ARG A 211 8.83 0.66 -0.18
CA ARG A 211 8.76 -0.27 0.95
C ARG A 211 7.32 -0.37 1.44
N THR A 212 6.61 -1.41 1.02
CA THR A 212 5.16 -1.61 1.24
C THR A 212 4.78 -1.51 2.72
N SER A 213 5.62 -2.03 3.62
CA SER A 213 5.43 -1.94 5.07
C SER A 213 5.36 -0.51 5.62
N LEU A 214 5.95 0.46 4.90
CA LEU A 214 5.91 1.89 5.23
C LEU A 214 4.90 2.67 4.39
N LEU A 215 4.54 2.17 3.20
CA LEU A 215 3.63 2.84 2.28
C LEU A 215 2.17 2.51 2.61
N ALA A 216 1.82 1.23 2.66
CA ALA A 216 0.45 0.77 2.85
C ALA A 216 0.34 -0.37 3.88
N PRO A 217 0.80 -0.17 5.14
CA PRO A 217 0.60 -1.15 6.20
C PRO A 217 -0.88 -1.38 6.49
N PHE A 218 -1.20 -2.36 7.34
CA PHE A 218 -2.54 -2.47 7.91
C PHE A 218 -2.96 -1.16 8.57
N ALA A 219 -4.18 -0.69 8.27
CA ALA A 219 -4.68 0.63 8.67
C ALA A 219 -3.83 1.83 8.18
N GLY A 220 -3.00 1.61 7.17
CA GLY A 220 -2.26 2.68 6.49
C GLY A 220 -3.22 3.74 5.93
N ASN A 221 -2.79 5.00 5.97
CA ASN A 221 -3.61 6.12 5.56
C ASN A 221 -2.82 7.15 4.76
N LEU A 222 -3.47 7.73 3.75
CA LEU A 222 -2.97 8.88 3.00
C LEU A 222 -3.97 10.02 3.14
N ALA A 223 -3.56 11.09 3.81
CA ALA A 223 -4.35 12.30 3.92
C ALA A 223 -3.78 13.41 3.03
N VAL A 224 -4.65 14.20 2.41
CA VAL A 224 -4.25 15.40 1.67
C VAL A 224 -5.05 16.60 2.14
N VAL A 225 -4.33 17.64 2.52
CA VAL A 225 -4.89 18.84 3.14
C VAL A 225 -4.65 20.04 2.23
N GLY A 226 -5.73 20.69 1.80
CA GLY A 226 -5.68 21.93 1.03
C GLY A 226 -5.73 23.16 1.94
N PHE A 227 -4.75 24.04 1.87
CA PHE A 227 -4.68 25.25 2.72
C PHE A 227 -4.12 26.46 1.97
N THR A 228 -4.39 27.67 2.49
CA THR A 228 -3.88 28.94 1.95
C THR A 228 -3.10 29.71 3.01
N CYS A 229 -1.95 30.25 2.62
CA CYS A 229 -1.06 30.99 3.52
C CYS A 229 -1.08 32.49 3.23
N LYS A 230 -1.64 33.33 4.12
CA LYS A 230 -1.55 34.79 3.95
C LYS A 230 -0.09 35.26 4.08
N PRO A 231 0.42 36.17 3.21
CA PRO A 231 -0.31 36.97 2.18
C PRO A 231 -0.33 36.35 0.78
N GLN A 232 0.22 35.15 0.60
CA GLN A 232 0.31 34.48 -0.69
C GLN A 232 -1.02 33.77 -0.95
N SER A 233 -1.88 34.33 -1.82
CA SER A 233 -3.15 33.72 -2.24
C SER A 233 -2.95 32.46 -3.10
N LYS A 234 -1.99 31.61 -2.75
CA LYS A 234 -1.74 30.32 -3.39
C LYS A 234 -2.37 29.22 -2.56
N ASN A 235 -3.03 28.31 -3.25
CA ASN A 235 -3.50 27.06 -2.66
C ASN A 235 -2.29 26.13 -2.53
N HIS A 236 -2.16 25.49 -1.38
CA HIS A 236 -1.14 24.49 -1.12
C HIS A 236 -1.83 23.17 -0.82
N LEU A 237 -1.25 22.08 -1.29
CA LEU A 237 -1.64 20.72 -0.92
C LEU A 237 -0.54 20.11 -0.08
N MET A 238 -0.88 19.60 1.11
CA MET A 238 0.03 18.84 1.96
C MET A 238 -0.38 17.37 1.97
N PHE A 239 0.53 16.50 1.57
CA PHE A 239 0.36 15.05 1.61
C PHE A 239 0.93 14.52 2.93
N ILE A 240 0.13 13.73 3.64
CA ILE A 240 0.47 13.08 4.90
C ILE A 240 0.25 11.58 4.71
N LEU A 241 1.32 10.80 4.70
CA LEU A 241 1.28 9.35 4.58
C LEU A 241 1.60 8.73 5.94
N ASN A 242 0.70 7.90 6.45
CA ASN A 242 0.83 7.22 7.74
C ASN A 242 1.21 8.21 8.87
N GLU A 243 0.44 9.30 8.95
CA GLU A 243 0.61 10.40 9.94
C GLU A 243 1.94 11.18 9.82
N LYS A 244 2.70 10.98 8.75
CA LYS A 244 3.94 11.72 8.47
C LYS A 244 3.78 12.61 7.24
N ILE A 245 4.21 13.86 7.36
CA ILE A 245 4.24 14.78 6.23
C ILE A 245 5.22 14.23 5.19
N LEU A 246 4.71 14.01 3.98
CA LEU A 246 5.48 13.49 2.86
C LEU A 246 5.96 14.62 1.94
N SER A 247 5.05 15.54 1.57
CA SER A 247 5.37 16.67 0.71
C SER A 247 4.35 17.81 0.86
N VAL A 248 4.75 19.01 0.43
CA VAL A 248 3.87 20.16 0.26
C VAL A 248 4.08 20.71 -1.15
N VAL A 249 3.00 20.80 -1.92
CA VAL A 249 3.02 21.27 -3.31
C VAL A 249 2.12 22.50 -3.48
N ASN A 250 2.40 23.30 -4.51
CA ASN A 250 1.68 24.53 -4.86
C ASN A 250 0.79 24.33 -6.09
#